data_AF-A0A225UY50-F1
#
_entry.id   AF-A0A225UY50-F1
#
_cell.length_a   1.000
_cell.length_b   1.000
_cell.length_c   1.000
_cell.angle_alpha   90.00
_cell.angle_beta   90.00
_cell.angle_gamma   90.00
#
_symmetry.space_group_name_H-M   'P 1'
#
loop_
_entity.id
_entity.type
_entity.pdbx_description
1 polymer ?
#
loop_
_entity_poly.entity_id
_entity_poly.type
_entity_poly.pdbx_seq_one_letter_code
_entity_poly.pdbx_strand_id
1 'polypeptide(L)'
;MLSSTTSNVAARGTQSVVASEIRYTGQSLKARAKPSFKTKEQFKKALELHLNWSNRVPTPFMSLFGTREHAVKWARHHFELGYDDVFLLKVDASKLGSIFRVRYLVQDSDIDTKSSKDTYNDECLVLRKISRRSIIRETYLSCIDDYSDEDSVDRSSESIEDNDVFLG
;
A
#
# COMPACT_ATOMS: atom_id res chain seq x y z
N MET A 1 -2.59 -29.29 -20.05
CA MET A 1 -2.01 -29.04 -18.72
C MET A 1 -0.68 -28.32 -18.93
N LEU A 2 -0.64 -27.01 -18.69
CA LEU A 2 0.58 -26.22 -18.77
C LEU A 2 0.97 -25.79 -17.37
N SER A 3 2.13 -26.27 -16.97
CA SER A 3 2.74 -26.26 -15.65
C SER A 3 3.08 -24.84 -15.16
N SER A 4 2.60 -24.53 -13.97
CA SER A 4 3.22 -23.87 -12.81
C SER A 4 4.62 -23.23 -12.88
N THR A 5 5.04 -22.53 -13.93
CA THR A 5 6.36 -21.86 -13.95
C THR A 5 6.37 -20.32 -13.89
N THR A 6 5.22 -19.65 -13.82
CA THR A 6 5.18 -18.18 -13.55
C THR A 6 4.81 -17.82 -12.11
N SER A 7 4.55 -18.82 -11.26
CA SER A 7 4.14 -18.63 -9.85
C SER A 7 5.30 -18.49 -8.86
N ASN A 8 6.56 -18.65 -9.32
CA ASN A 8 7.73 -18.80 -8.44
C ASN A 8 8.60 -17.55 -8.28
N VAL A 9 8.19 -16.37 -8.76
CA VAL A 9 8.73 -15.12 -8.21
C VAL A 9 7.94 -14.80 -6.93
N ALA A 10 7.94 -15.76 -6.00
CA ALA A 10 7.18 -15.74 -4.78
C ALA A 10 8.07 -15.21 -3.65
N ALA A 11 7.65 -14.06 -3.12
CA ALA A 11 7.58 -13.79 -1.70
C ALA A 11 8.80 -14.22 -0.86
N ARG A 12 9.82 -13.38 -0.77
CA ARG A 12 10.66 -13.33 0.44
C ARG A 12 10.91 -11.90 0.88
N GLY A 13 10.12 -11.50 1.86
CA GLY A 13 10.26 -10.28 2.63
C GLY A 13 9.18 -10.29 3.69
N THR A 14 9.44 -10.96 4.81
CA THR A 14 8.67 -10.76 6.04
C THR A 14 8.90 -9.34 6.55
N GLN A 15 7.83 -8.76 7.14
CA GLN A 15 7.68 -7.42 7.70
C GLN A 15 7.60 -6.31 6.63
N SER A 16 6.50 -5.55 6.49
CA SER A 16 5.30 -5.33 7.30
C SER A 16 4.08 -6.15 6.82
N VAL A 17 3.30 -6.72 7.74
CA VAL A 17 1.99 -7.34 7.43
C VAL A 17 0.97 -6.27 7.00
N VAL A 18 1.29 -5.01 7.25
CA VAL A 18 0.41 -3.88 7.02
C VAL A 18 1.02 -2.97 5.96
N ALA A 19 0.24 -2.69 4.92
CA ALA A 19 0.57 -1.75 3.87
C ALA A 19 -0.54 -0.70 3.74
N SER A 20 -0.24 0.42 3.09
CA SER A 20 -1.17 1.53 2.91
C SER A 20 -1.57 1.71 1.46
N GLU A 21 -2.86 1.91 1.18
CA GLU A 21 -3.37 2.33 -0.14
C GLU A 21 -4.01 3.70 -0.05
N ILE A 22 -3.83 4.52 -1.08
CA ILE A 22 -4.54 5.80 -1.22
C ILE A 22 -5.76 5.62 -2.11
N ARG A 23 -6.91 6.10 -1.63
CA ARG A 23 -8.18 5.99 -2.32
C ARG A 23 -8.90 7.34 -2.37
N TYR A 24 -9.70 7.56 -3.41
CA TYR A 24 -10.64 8.69 -3.47
C TYR A 24 -12.09 8.24 -3.69
N THR A 25 -13.05 9.13 -3.42
CA THR A 25 -14.49 8.86 -3.60
C THR A 25 -14.76 8.35 -5.02
N GLY A 26 -15.52 7.25 -5.14
CA GLY A 26 -15.82 6.60 -6.42
C GLY A 26 -14.73 5.68 -6.98
N GLN A 27 -13.52 5.66 -6.40
CA GLN A 27 -12.47 4.75 -6.83
C GLN A 27 -12.73 3.32 -6.36
N SER A 28 -12.56 2.38 -7.28
CA SER A 28 -12.71 0.94 -7.04
C SER A 28 -11.44 0.35 -6.39
N LEU A 29 -11.61 -0.62 -5.48
CA LEU A 29 -10.54 -1.48 -4.95
C LEU A 29 -10.03 -2.51 -5.98
N LYS A 30 -10.13 -2.20 -7.27
CA LYS A 30 -9.76 -3.08 -8.39
C LYS A 30 -8.91 -2.27 -9.33
N ALA A 31 -7.86 -2.91 -9.84
CA ALA A 31 -7.03 -2.37 -10.90
C ALA A 31 -7.90 -2.02 -12.12
N ARG A 32 -7.47 -1.00 -12.86
CA ARG A 32 -8.21 -0.48 -14.02
C ARG A 32 -8.20 -1.44 -15.21
N ALA A 33 -7.31 -2.43 -15.23
CA ALA A 33 -7.26 -3.47 -16.23
C ALA A 33 -7.26 -4.89 -15.61
N LYS A 34 -7.65 -5.88 -16.42
CA LYS A 34 -7.51 -7.30 -16.06
C LYS A 34 -6.10 -7.78 -16.43
N PRO A 35 -5.47 -8.65 -15.63
CA PRO A 35 -4.21 -9.27 -16.01
C PRO A 35 -4.40 -10.15 -17.24
N SER A 36 -3.57 -9.94 -18.27
CA SER A 36 -3.63 -10.66 -19.54
C SER A 36 -2.27 -11.15 -20.04
N PHE A 37 -1.21 -10.97 -19.25
CA PHE A 37 0.14 -11.38 -19.61
C PHE A 37 0.25 -12.91 -19.68
N LYS A 38 0.83 -13.42 -20.76
CA LYS A 38 1.15 -14.84 -21.00
C LYS A 38 2.65 -15.10 -21.00
N THR A 39 3.46 -14.08 -21.23
CA THR A 39 4.93 -14.16 -21.28
C THR A 39 5.58 -13.22 -20.27
N LYS A 40 6.86 -13.44 -19.98
CA LYS A 40 7.65 -12.61 -19.06
C LYS A 40 7.79 -11.18 -19.60
N GLU A 41 7.96 -11.02 -20.90
CA GLU A 41 8.09 -9.72 -21.58
C GLU A 41 6.80 -8.90 -21.48
N GLN A 42 5.64 -9.55 -21.62
CA GLN A 42 4.35 -8.88 -21.44
C GLN A 42 4.15 -8.41 -19.99
N PHE A 43 4.57 -9.23 -19.02
CA PHE A 43 4.55 -8.85 -17.61
C PHE A 43 5.50 -7.68 -17.33
N LYS A 44 6.75 -7.74 -17.83
CA LYS A 44 7.75 -6.66 -17.76
C LYS A 44 7.20 -5.34 -18.31
N LYS A 45 6.66 -5.35 -19.53
CA LYS A 45 6.06 -4.15 -20.15
C LYS A 45 4.89 -3.60 -19.34
N ALA A 46 4.05 -4.46 -18.77
CA ALA A 46 2.93 -4.03 -17.93
C ALA A 46 3.40 -3.38 -16.62
N LEU A 47 4.51 -3.86 -16.04
CA LEU A 47 5.15 -3.26 -14.87
C LEU A 47 5.76 -1.89 -15.21
N GLU A 48 6.57 -1.79 -16.26
CA GLU A 48 7.18 -0.52 -16.69
C GLU A 48 6.13 0.55 -16.98
N LEU A 49 5.03 0.17 -17.63
CA LEU A 49 3.88 1.06 -17.83
C LEU A 49 3.20 1.46 -16.52
N HIS A 50 3.14 0.58 -15.52
CA HIS A 50 2.53 0.90 -14.23
C HIS A 50 3.43 1.83 -13.40
N LEU A 51 4.74 1.60 -13.42
CA LEU A 51 5.74 2.41 -12.71
C LEU A 51 6.00 3.75 -13.38
N ASN A 52 5.62 3.93 -14.65
CA ASN A 52 5.57 5.24 -15.28
C ASN A 52 4.32 6.00 -14.80
N TRP A 53 4.47 6.88 -13.83
CA TRP A 53 3.34 7.60 -13.23
C TRP A 53 2.64 8.59 -14.15
N SER A 54 3.30 9.01 -15.22
CA SER A 54 2.64 9.81 -16.27
C SER A 54 1.77 8.97 -17.19
N ASN A 55 1.81 7.64 -17.07
CA ASN A 55 1.02 6.74 -17.88
C ASN A 55 -0.46 6.82 -17.52
N ARG A 56 -1.29 7.16 -18.51
CA ARG A 56 -2.76 7.18 -18.37
C ARG A 56 -3.40 5.83 -18.71
N VAL A 57 -2.65 4.91 -19.33
CA VAL A 57 -3.13 3.60 -19.77
C VAL A 57 -3.44 2.72 -18.54
N PRO A 58 -4.66 2.14 -18.46
CA PRO A 58 -5.02 1.18 -17.43
C PRO A 58 -4.03 0.01 -17.32
N THR A 59 -3.61 -0.29 -16.10
CA THR A 59 -2.71 -1.41 -15.79
C THR A 59 -3.38 -2.36 -14.78
N PRO A 60 -2.95 -3.64 -14.72
CA PRO A 60 -3.60 -4.66 -13.90
C PRO A 60 -3.11 -4.70 -12.45
N PHE A 61 -2.39 -3.67 -12.01
CA PHE A 61 -1.81 -3.56 -10.69
C PHE A 61 -2.47 -2.44 -9.88
N MET A 62 -2.45 -2.59 -8.56
CA MET A 62 -2.73 -1.56 -7.58
C MET A 62 -1.44 -1.34 -6.78
N SER A 63 -1.05 -0.09 -6.55
CA SER A 63 0.08 0.22 -5.68
C SER A 63 -0.31 0.05 -4.22
N LEU A 64 0.67 -0.22 -3.38
CA LEU A 64 0.60 -0.24 -1.93
C LEU A 64 1.92 0.30 -1.41
N PHE A 65 1.89 1.03 -0.31
CA PHE A 65 3.08 1.60 0.31
C PHE A 65 3.38 0.87 1.62
N GLY A 66 4.63 0.47 1.80
CA GLY A 66 5.09 -0.20 3.01
C GLY A 66 5.10 0.71 4.24
N THR A 67 5.12 2.03 4.04
CA THR A 67 5.13 3.04 5.09
C THR A 67 3.92 3.97 4.97
N ARG A 68 3.41 4.46 6.11
CA ARG A 68 2.30 5.41 6.14
C ARG A 68 2.76 6.77 5.61
N GLU A 69 3.97 7.17 5.97
CA GLU A 69 4.58 8.45 5.62
C GLU A 69 4.63 8.61 4.09
N HIS A 70 5.01 7.54 3.38
CA HIS A 70 5.04 7.57 1.93
C HIS A 70 3.64 7.59 1.31
N ALA A 71 2.69 6.82 1.85
CA ALA A 71 1.30 6.90 1.40
C ALA A 71 0.71 8.31 1.58
N VAL A 72 1.00 8.97 2.71
CA VAL A 72 0.56 10.34 2.98
C VAL A 72 1.25 11.34 2.04
N LYS A 73 2.55 11.18 1.77
CA LYS A 73 3.24 11.99 0.75
C LYS A 73 2.56 11.86 -0.62
N TRP A 74 2.11 10.67 -0.95
CA TRP A 74 1.32 10.41 -2.16
C TRP A 74 -0.07 11.05 -2.14
N ALA A 75 -0.75 11.01 -1.00
CA ALA A 75 -2.03 11.71 -0.83
C ALA A 75 -1.87 13.23 -1.05
N ARG A 76 -0.78 13.84 -0.55
CA ARG A 76 -0.44 15.26 -0.79
C ARG A 76 -0.35 15.60 -2.26
N HIS A 77 0.33 14.77 -3.05
CA HIS A 77 0.38 14.98 -4.49
C HIS A 77 -1.00 14.93 -5.15
N HIS A 78 -1.94 14.13 -4.63
CA HIS A 78 -3.32 14.11 -5.13
C HIS A 78 -4.11 15.35 -4.69
N PHE A 79 -3.90 15.87 -3.47
CA PHE A 79 -4.46 17.16 -3.06
C PHE A 79 -4.00 18.30 -3.97
N GLU A 80 -2.72 18.35 -4.34
CA GLU A 80 -2.17 19.32 -5.30
C GLU A 80 -2.83 19.25 -6.69
N LEU A 81 -3.33 18.07 -7.08
CA LEU A 81 -4.07 17.85 -8.32
C LEU A 81 -5.57 18.19 -8.21
N GLY A 82 -6.03 18.64 -7.04
CA GLY A 82 -7.40 19.09 -6.80
C GLY A 82 -8.37 18.00 -6.32
N TYR A 83 -7.87 16.83 -5.92
CA TYR A 83 -8.71 15.84 -5.21
C TYR A 83 -8.87 16.28 -3.76
N ASP A 84 -10.10 16.39 -3.26
CA ASP A 84 -10.46 16.81 -1.89
C ASP A 84 -10.82 15.62 -1.00
N ASP A 85 -11.40 14.57 -1.59
CA ASP A 85 -11.79 13.35 -0.88
C ASP A 85 -10.72 12.25 -0.96
N VAL A 86 -9.73 12.28 -0.07
CA VAL A 86 -8.66 11.25 -0.04
C VAL A 86 -8.72 10.42 1.24
N PHE A 87 -8.61 9.10 1.09
CA PHE A 87 -8.67 8.11 2.15
C PHE A 87 -7.39 7.27 2.16
N LEU A 88 -6.85 7.05 3.34
CA LEU A 88 -5.77 6.11 3.61
C LEU A 88 -6.35 4.79 4.09
N LEU A 89 -6.08 3.71 3.37
CA LEU A 89 -6.47 2.35 3.76
C LEU A 89 -5.29 1.63 4.40
N LYS A 90 -5.43 1.23 5.66
CA LYS A 90 -4.51 0.28 6.32
C LYS A 90 -4.92 -1.13 5.89
N VAL A 91 -4.06 -1.85 5.18
CA VAL A 91 -4.36 -3.13 4.53
C VAL A 91 -3.47 -4.24 5.08
N ASP A 92 -4.08 -5.34 5.48
CA ASP A 92 -3.42 -6.61 5.81
C ASP A 92 -2.94 -7.32 4.53
N ALA A 93 -1.65 -7.19 4.24
CA ALA A 93 -1.00 -7.79 3.09
C ALA A 93 -1.07 -9.32 3.09
N SER A 94 -1.20 -9.97 4.25
CA SER A 94 -1.31 -11.44 4.33
C SER A 94 -2.62 -11.98 3.74
N LYS A 95 -3.64 -11.12 3.63
CA LYS A 95 -4.96 -11.44 3.07
C LYS A 95 -5.11 -11.06 1.59
N LEU A 96 -4.04 -10.59 0.97
CA LEU A 96 -4.01 -10.26 -0.45
C LEU A 96 -3.56 -11.45 -1.29
N GLY A 97 -3.77 -11.34 -2.61
CA GLY A 97 -3.27 -12.33 -3.57
C GLY A 97 -1.78 -12.12 -3.84
N SER A 98 -1.39 -12.19 -5.12
CA SER A 98 -0.01 -11.93 -5.52
C SER A 98 0.40 -10.47 -5.23
N ILE A 99 1.44 -10.32 -4.42
CA ILE A 99 2.10 -9.04 -4.13
C ILE A 99 3.53 -9.10 -4.69
N PHE A 100 3.95 -8.03 -5.35
CA PHE A 100 5.30 -7.88 -5.90
C PHE A 100 5.96 -6.65 -5.32
N ARG A 101 7.09 -6.80 -4.62
CA ARG A 101 7.87 -5.64 -4.14
C ARG A 101 8.62 -5.02 -5.31
N VAL A 102 8.39 -3.74 -5.57
CA VAL A 102 8.96 -3.08 -6.76
C VAL A 102 10.48 -3.08 -6.72
N ARG A 103 11.09 -2.89 -5.54
CA ARG A 103 12.55 -2.96 -5.37
C ARG A 103 13.20 -4.21 -5.96
N TYR A 104 12.56 -5.37 -5.80
CA TYR A 104 13.09 -6.65 -6.30
C TYR A 104 12.84 -6.81 -7.80
N LEU A 105 11.71 -6.29 -8.30
CA LEU A 105 11.43 -6.29 -9.73
C LEU A 105 12.44 -5.41 -10.50
N VAL A 106 12.78 -4.24 -9.96
CA VAL A 106 13.75 -3.33 -10.58
C VAL A 106 15.18 -3.92 -10.53
N GLN A 107 15.57 -4.53 -9.41
CA GLN A 107 16.91 -5.11 -9.26
C GLN A 107 17.10 -6.40 -10.07
N ASP A 108 16.11 -7.30 -10.07
CA ASP A 108 16.29 -8.67 -10.58
C ASP A 108 15.80 -8.86 -12.03
N SER A 109 14.94 -7.97 -12.54
CA SER A 109 14.22 -8.19 -13.81
C SER A 109 14.51 -7.16 -14.91
N ASP A 110 15.55 -6.34 -14.76
CA ASP A 110 15.96 -5.32 -15.74
C ASP A 110 14.78 -4.39 -16.11
N ILE A 111 13.93 -4.07 -15.13
CA ILE A 111 12.76 -3.20 -15.31
C ILE A 111 13.25 -1.76 -15.37
N ASP A 112 12.99 -1.08 -16.49
CA ASP A 112 13.29 0.34 -16.62
C ASP A 112 12.21 1.18 -15.91
N THR A 113 12.64 2.05 -15.00
CA THR A 113 11.74 2.98 -14.30
C THR A 113 12.39 4.35 -14.19
N LYS A 114 11.59 5.39 -14.47
CA LYS A 114 12.00 6.78 -14.31
C LYS A 114 11.88 7.26 -12.85
N SER A 115 11.25 6.47 -11.99
CA SER A 115 11.05 6.81 -10.58
C SER A 115 12.33 6.61 -9.79
N SER A 116 12.59 7.52 -8.83
CA SER A 116 13.79 7.44 -7.99
C SER A 116 13.73 6.22 -7.06
N LYS A 117 14.89 5.77 -6.58
CA LYS A 117 14.97 4.59 -5.69
C LYS A 117 14.15 4.72 -4.41
N ASP A 118 14.15 5.91 -3.81
CA ASP A 118 13.39 6.20 -2.60
C ASP A 118 11.87 6.07 -2.81
N THR A 119 11.46 6.22 -4.06
CA THR A 119 10.07 6.24 -4.46
C THR A 119 9.48 4.85 -4.72
N TYR A 120 10.30 3.87 -5.09
CA TYR A 120 9.80 2.51 -5.33
C TYR A 120 10.25 1.49 -4.28
N ASN A 121 11.12 1.88 -3.35
CA ASN A 121 11.76 0.96 -2.40
C ASN A 121 10.77 0.26 -1.46
N ASP A 122 9.73 0.96 -1.03
CA ASP A 122 8.67 0.46 -0.17
C ASP A 122 7.35 0.26 -0.94
N GLU A 123 7.32 0.52 -2.25
CA GLU A 123 6.17 0.26 -3.10
C GLU A 123 6.02 -1.25 -3.35
N CYS A 124 4.79 -1.72 -3.20
CA CYS A 124 4.35 -3.08 -3.45
C CYS A 124 3.19 -3.06 -4.44
N LEU A 125 3.19 -3.96 -5.42
CA LEU A 125 2.15 -4.07 -6.42
C LEU A 125 1.26 -5.26 -6.14
N VAL A 126 -0.05 -5.03 -6.02
CA VAL A 126 -1.06 -6.07 -5.87
C VAL A 126 -1.71 -6.33 -7.22
N LEU A 127 -1.81 -7.60 -7.59
CA LEU A 127 -2.50 -7.95 -8.83
C LEU A 127 -4.03 -7.82 -8.68
N ARG A 128 -4.65 -7.14 -9.64
CA ARG A 128 -6.10 -7.10 -9.92
C ARG A 128 -6.99 -6.41 -8.87
N LYS A 129 -6.88 -6.72 -7.58
CA LYS A 129 -7.77 -6.12 -6.56
C LYS A 129 -7.21 -6.20 -5.14
N ILE A 130 -7.61 -5.23 -4.33
CA ILE A 130 -7.54 -5.27 -2.87
C ILE A 130 -8.86 -5.84 -2.36
N SER A 131 -8.79 -6.88 -1.52
CA SER A 131 -9.99 -7.49 -0.96
C SER A 131 -10.56 -6.60 0.14
N ARG A 132 -11.88 -6.42 0.23
CA ARG A 132 -12.47 -5.69 1.38
C ARG A 132 -12.11 -6.34 2.73
N ARG A 133 -11.93 -7.67 2.74
CA ARG A 133 -11.54 -8.42 3.94
C ARG A 133 -10.10 -8.18 4.38
N SER A 134 -9.26 -7.60 3.53
CA SER A 134 -7.89 -7.23 3.90
C SER A 134 -7.82 -5.81 4.44
N ILE A 135 -8.88 -5.00 4.36
CA ILE A 135 -8.86 -3.64 4.91
C ILE A 135 -9.03 -3.74 6.43
N ILE A 136 -8.04 -3.22 7.16
CA ILE A 136 -8.03 -3.13 8.62
C ILE A 136 -8.71 -1.84 9.06
N ARG A 137 -8.37 -0.72 8.41
CA ARG A 137 -8.86 0.62 8.75
C ARG A 137 -8.92 1.49 7.49
N GLU A 138 -9.89 2.37 7.44
CA GLU A 138 -10.01 3.45 6.45
C GLU A 138 -10.01 4.77 7.23
N THR A 139 -9.11 5.68 6.86
CA THR A 139 -8.95 6.98 7.52
C THR A 139 -9.10 8.06 6.45
N TYR A 140 -10.05 8.98 6.63
CA TYR A 140 -10.12 10.18 5.80
C TYR A 140 -8.90 11.06 6.10
N LEU A 141 -8.26 11.56 5.04
CA LEU A 141 -7.17 12.52 5.16
C LEU A 141 -7.70 13.90 4.82
N SER A 142 -7.52 14.86 5.72
CA SER A 142 -7.71 16.26 5.37
C SER A 142 -6.41 16.83 4.78
N CYS A 143 -6.53 17.83 3.90
CA CYS A 143 -5.38 18.54 3.34
C CYS A 143 -4.52 19.23 4.43
N ILE A 144 -5.06 19.39 5.65
CA ILE A 144 -4.48 20.17 6.76
C ILE A 144 -3.91 19.25 7.86
N ASP A 145 -4.13 17.94 7.82
CA ASP A 145 -3.73 17.05 8.92
C ASP A 145 -2.20 16.95 9.03
N ASP A 146 -1.66 17.71 9.98
CA ASP A 146 -0.34 17.49 10.55
C ASP A 146 -0.35 16.19 11.37
N TYR A 147 0.75 15.44 11.23
CA TYR A 147 0.98 14.09 11.74
C TYR A 147 0.54 13.92 13.21
N SER A 148 -0.64 13.32 13.44
CA SER A 148 -0.96 12.65 14.72
C SER A 148 -0.78 11.16 14.55
N ASP A 149 0.22 10.59 15.22
CA ASP A 149 0.47 9.15 15.30
C ASP A 149 -0.51 8.49 16.28
N GLU A 150 -1.68 8.14 15.78
CA GLU A 150 -2.68 7.35 16.51
C GLU A 150 -2.28 5.86 16.54
N ASP A 151 -1.15 5.52 17.19
CA ASP A 151 -0.79 4.17 17.62
C ASP A 151 -0.27 4.16 19.08
N SER A 152 -0.63 5.17 19.90
CA SER A 152 -0.43 5.12 21.35
C SER A 152 -1.43 4.14 21.97
N VAL A 153 -0.92 2.94 22.23
CA VAL A 153 -1.66 1.85 22.88
C VAL A 153 -2.00 2.27 24.31
N ASP A 154 -3.30 2.32 24.59
CA ASP A 154 -3.91 2.39 25.91
C ASP A 154 -3.34 1.28 26.82
N ARG A 155 -2.51 1.68 27.79
CA ARG A 155 -2.26 0.98 29.06
C ARG A 155 -1.62 1.94 30.07
N SER A 156 -2.43 2.49 30.97
CA SER A 156 -2.05 2.48 32.37
C SER A 156 -3.31 2.46 33.23
N SER A 157 -3.62 1.26 33.72
CA SER A 157 -4.52 1.06 34.84
C SER A 157 -3.83 1.58 36.09
N GLU A 158 -4.32 2.67 36.68
CA GLU A 158 -4.04 2.97 38.08
C GLU A 158 -5.35 3.00 38.83
N SER A 159 -5.46 2.01 39.70
CA SER A 159 -6.52 1.73 40.64
C SER A 159 -6.68 2.86 41.66
N ILE A 160 -7.94 3.20 41.92
CA ILE A 160 -8.37 3.91 43.12
C ILE A 160 -8.02 3.04 44.33
N GLU A 161 -7.22 3.56 45.26
CA GLU A 161 -7.30 3.17 46.66
C GLU A 161 -7.35 4.43 47.52
N ASP A 162 -8.56 4.73 47.99
CA ASP A 162 -8.81 5.58 49.14
C ASP A 162 -8.13 4.94 50.37
N ASN A 163 -7.28 5.68 51.07
CA ASN A 163 -7.03 5.41 52.49
C ASN A 163 -6.82 6.69 53.28
N ASP A 164 -7.93 7.06 53.91
CA ASP A 164 -8.11 8.01 54.98
C ASP A 164 -7.48 7.43 56.27
N VAL A 165 -6.39 8.02 56.79
CA VAL A 165 -5.92 7.72 58.15
C VAL A 165 -5.44 9.00 58.85
N PHE A 166 -6.33 9.47 59.71
CA PHE A 166 -6.07 10.30 60.88
C PHE A 166 -5.07 9.64 61.86
N LEU A 167 -4.15 10.46 62.39
CA LEU A 167 -3.53 10.47 63.74
C LEU A 167 -2.00 10.54 63.75
N GLY A 168 -1.53 11.57 64.45
CA GLY A 168 -0.15 11.88 64.83
C GLY A 168 -0.10 13.24 65.47
#